data_AF-A0A4T0VYC4-F1
#
_entry.id   AF-A0A4T0VYC4-F1
#
_cell.length_a   1.000
_cell.length_b   1.000
_cell.length_c   1.000
_cell.angle_alpha   90.00
_cell.angle_beta   90.00
_cell.angle_gamma   90.00
#
_symmetry.space_group_name_H-M   'P 1'
#
loop_
_entity.id
_entity.type
_entity.pdbx_description
1 polymer ?
#
loop_
_entity_poly.entity_id
_entity_poly.type
_entity_poly.pdbx_seq_one_letter_code
_entity_poly.pdbx_strand_id
1 'polypeptide(L)'
;MHFKIALAFASLVAAVSAYTCTEGVSWTPDEFAEYLTLNDTTDWEPMGRVKNCKIDAADVEAANISAVERRGGNNQFNAYSGFNCDGYNFMFEVKNFGCGGCYSVSSAIQSGWLWRQTTGNPYPTVDFFDAPNCRGSKIHHQGISSGQYSSCNNVANAWSVAVYQGC
;
A
#
# COMPACT_ATOMS: atom_id res chain seq x y z
N MET A 1 38.68 -49.05 10.95
CA MET A 1 37.73 -48.00 11.36
C MET A 1 37.44 -47.11 10.17
N HIS A 2 36.20 -47.11 9.65
CA HIS A 2 35.78 -46.28 8.52
C HIS A 2 35.10 -45.03 9.06
N PHE A 3 35.64 -43.85 8.77
CA PHE A 3 34.98 -42.57 9.04
C PHE A 3 34.07 -42.22 7.87
N LYS A 4 32.75 -42.23 8.08
CA LYS A 4 31.77 -41.67 7.16
C LYS A 4 31.61 -40.19 7.48
N ILE A 5 32.09 -39.31 6.60
CA ILE A 5 31.80 -37.87 6.66
C ILE A 5 30.45 -37.66 5.97
N ALA A 6 29.43 -37.33 6.76
CA ALA A 6 28.14 -36.90 6.24
C ALA A 6 28.26 -35.42 5.82
N LEU A 7 28.19 -35.14 4.53
CA LEU A 7 28.01 -33.79 3.99
C LEU A 7 26.57 -33.34 4.26
N ALA A 8 26.40 -32.45 5.23
CA ALA A 8 25.15 -31.75 5.44
C ALA A 8 25.00 -30.67 4.35
N PHE A 9 24.14 -30.94 3.36
CA PHE A 9 23.69 -29.92 2.43
C PHE A 9 22.69 -29.01 3.18
N ALA A 10 23.17 -27.86 3.65
CA ALA A 10 22.30 -26.79 4.11
C ALA A 10 21.63 -26.18 2.86
N SER A 11 20.38 -26.55 2.60
CA SER A 11 19.56 -25.88 1.58
C SER A 11 19.27 -24.46 2.04
N LEU A 12 19.92 -23.48 1.43
CA LEU A 12 19.59 -22.07 1.58
C LEU A 12 18.24 -21.83 0.88
N VAL A 13 17.14 -21.91 1.61
CA VAL A 13 15.83 -21.49 1.09
C VAL A 13 15.89 -19.97 0.99
N ALA A 14 16.04 -19.45 -0.23
CA ALA A 14 15.86 -18.03 -0.47
C ALA A 14 14.40 -17.70 -0.14
N ALA A 15 14.19 -16.90 0.90
CA ALA A 15 12.88 -16.31 1.15
C ALA A 15 12.55 -15.41 -0.05
N VAL A 16 11.66 -15.87 -0.92
CA VAL A 16 11.09 -15.02 -1.96
C VAL A 16 10.19 -14.03 -1.22
N SER A 17 10.55 -12.76 -1.22
CA SER A 17 9.70 -11.72 -0.64
C SER A 17 8.53 -11.49 -1.58
N ALA A 18 7.29 -11.61 -1.10
CA ALA A 18 6.06 -11.36 -1.85
C ALA A 18 5.94 -9.92 -2.40
N TYR A 19 6.82 -9.03 -1.93
CA TYR A 19 6.91 -7.65 -2.38
C TYR A 19 8.34 -7.13 -2.25
N THR A 20 8.66 -6.08 -2.98
CA THR A 20 9.89 -5.30 -2.83
C THR A 20 9.53 -3.86 -2.49
N CYS A 21 10.20 -3.26 -1.51
CA CYS A 21 10.02 -1.84 -1.19
C CYS A 21 11.35 -1.10 -1.27
N THR A 22 11.31 0.15 -1.72
CA THR A 22 12.40 1.09 -1.46
C THR A 22 12.28 1.61 -0.04
N GLU A 23 13.43 1.91 0.57
CA GLU A 23 13.43 2.89 1.65
C GLU A 23 12.93 4.23 1.09
N GLY A 24 12.15 4.95 1.88
CA GLY A 24 11.59 6.23 1.47
C GLY A 24 11.33 7.09 2.68
N VAL A 25 11.10 8.38 2.45
CA VAL A 25 10.76 9.34 3.49
C VAL A 25 9.28 9.68 3.42
N SER A 26 8.73 10.19 4.51
CA SER A 26 7.39 10.75 4.48
C SER A 26 7.36 12.10 3.76
N TRP A 27 6.22 12.44 3.18
CA TRP A 27 6.02 13.79 2.66
C TRP A 27 6.13 14.81 3.78
N THR A 28 6.80 15.93 3.48
CA THR A 28 6.73 17.12 4.33
C THR A 28 5.30 17.70 4.32
N PRO A 29 4.93 18.55 5.31
CA PRO A 29 3.63 19.22 5.30
C PRO A 29 3.35 20.02 4.01
N ASP A 30 4.37 20.68 3.46
CA ASP A 30 4.25 21.47 2.23
C ASP A 30 4.05 20.56 1.00
N GLU A 31 4.81 19.46 0.91
CA GLU A 31 4.62 18.46 -0.16
C GLU A 31 3.25 17.79 -0.07
N PHE A 32 2.77 17.50 1.13
CA PHE A 32 1.44 16.95 1.32
C PHE A 32 0.36 17.96 0.94
N ALA A 33 0.51 19.22 1.32
CA ALA A 33 -0.41 20.28 0.93
C ALA A 33 -0.45 20.44 -0.61
N GLU A 34 0.71 20.39 -1.28
CA GLU A 34 0.78 20.37 -2.74
C GLU A 34 0.10 19.14 -3.32
N TYR A 35 0.40 17.95 -2.82
CA TYR A 35 -0.18 16.68 -3.25
C TYR A 35 -1.71 16.69 -3.28
N LEU A 36 -2.34 17.31 -2.27
CA LEU A 36 -3.79 17.44 -2.19
C LEU A 36 -4.41 18.26 -3.33
N THR A 37 -3.61 19.10 -4.00
CA THR A 37 -4.05 19.91 -5.15
C THR A 37 -3.85 19.20 -6.49
N LEU A 38 -3.04 18.14 -6.52
CA LEU A 38 -2.69 17.42 -7.73
C LEU A 38 -3.77 16.39 -8.10
N ASN A 39 -4.16 16.38 -9.37
CA ASN A 39 -4.93 15.29 -9.98
C ASN A 39 -4.04 14.31 -10.75
N ASP A 40 -2.81 14.71 -11.08
CA ASP A 40 -1.81 13.90 -11.77
C ASP A 40 -0.44 14.12 -11.11
N THR A 41 0.34 13.05 -11.02
CA THR A 41 1.61 13.01 -10.28
C THR A 41 2.78 12.52 -11.14
N THR A 42 2.60 12.41 -12.46
CA THR A 42 3.60 11.87 -13.40
C THR A 42 4.98 12.50 -13.23
N ASP A 43 5.01 13.83 -13.12
CA ASP A 43 6.24 14.62 -13.01
C ASP A 43 6.46 15.19 -11.60
N TRP A 44 5.66 14.76 -10.61
CA TRP A 44 5.76 15.27 -9.25
C TRP A 44 6.86 14.52 -8.49
N GLU A 45 8.03 15.16 -8.39
CA GLU A 45 9.25 14.59 -7.82
C GLU A 45 9.08 13.96 -6.42
N PRO A 46 8.32 14.55 -5.46
CA PRO A 46 8.17 13.98 -4.13
C PRO A 46 7.56 12.57 -4.11
N MET A 47 6.80 12.17 -5.14
CA MET A 47 6.29 10.79 -5.24
C MET A 47 7.42 9.76 -5.39
N GLY A 48 8.55 10.14 -6.00
CA GLY A 48 9.72 9.28 -6.12
C GLY A 48 10.49 9.07 -4.82
N ARG A 49 10.27 9.94 -3.81
CA ARG A 49 10.98 9.91 -2.52
C ARG A 49 10.22 9.16 -1.43
N VAL A 50 8.91 9.00 -1.56
CA VAL A 50 8.14 8.19 -0.62
C VAL A 50 8.43 6.71 -0.79
N LYS A 51 8.17 5.95 0.28
CA LYS A 51 8.28 4.48 0.24
C LYS A 51 7.44 3.95 -0.92
N ASN A 52 8.09 3.30 -1.86
CA ASN A 52 7.47 2.68 -3.01
C ASN A 52 7.61 1.17 -2.89
N CYS A 53 6.49 0.48 -2.85
CA CYS A 53 6.43 -0.97 -2.80
C CYS A 53 5.85 -1.51 -4.10
N LYS A 54 6.47 -2.56 -4.64
CA LYS A 54 5.96 -3.37 -5.75
C LYS A 54 5.59 -4.73 -5.20
N ILE A 55 4.36 -5.15 -5.45
CA ILE A 55 3.79 -6.39 -4.93
C ILE A 55 3.72 -7.37 -6.10
N ASP A 56 4.41 -8.52 -5.97
CA ASP A 56 4.58 -9.48 -7.06
C ASP A 56 3.50 -10.56 -7.00
N ALA A 57 2.91 -10.89 -8.15
CA ALA A 57 1.73 -11.74 -8.31
C ALA A 57 1.84 -13.19 -7.81
N ALA A 58 3.03 -13.67 -7.45
CA ALA A 58 3.21 -15.07 -7.06
C ALA A 58 2.67 -15.37 -5.64
N ASP A 59 2.60 -14.37 -4.77
CA ASP A 59 2.15 -14.55 -3.39
C ASP A 59 1.16 -13.44 -3.03
N VAL A 60 -0.07 -13.63 -3.55
CA VAL A 60 -1.33 -12.98 -3.16
C VAL A 60 -1.68 -13.27 -1.68
N GLU A 61 -0.83 -14.00 -0.94
CA GLU A 61 -0.90 -14.15 0.51
C GLU A 61 -0.35 -12.90 1.22
N ALA A 62 -1.27 -12.08 1.74
CA ALA A 62 -1.09 -11.18 2.89
C ALA A 62 0.29 -10.52 3.05
N ALA A 63 0.73 -9.73 2.06
CA ALA A 63 1.79 -8.77 2.30
C ALA A 63 1.30 -7.76 3.36
N ASN A 64 1.83 -7.85 4.58
CA ASN A 64 1.58 -6.91 5.67
C ASN A 64 2.69 -5.86 5.65
N ILE A 65 2.39 -4.71 5.03
CA ILE A 65 3.39 -3.67 4.82
C ILE A 65 3.14 -2.53 5.80
N SER A 66 4.15 -2.22 6.61
CA SER A 66 4.13 -1.03 7.47
C SER A 66 4.68 0.18 6.71
N ALA A 67 4.01 1.34 6.80
CA ALA A 67 4.54 2.58 6.20
C ALA A 67 5.65 3.21 7.05
N VAL A 68 6.28 4.26 6.51
CA VAL A 68 7.50 4.91 7.05
C VAL A 68 7.24 5.68 8.34
N GLU A 69 6.16 6.45 8.40
CA GLU A 69 5.79 7.20 9.60
C GLU A 69 4.41 6.79 10.06
N ARG A 70 4.35 6.07 11.19
CA ARG A 70 3.07 5.73 11.82
C ARG A 70 2.49 6.98 12.47
N ARG A 71 1.34 7.46 11.98
CA ARG A 71 0.44 8.26 12.82
C ARG A 71 -0.37 7.31 13.71
N GLY A 72 -0.63 7.74 14.95
CA GLY A 72 -1.19 6.88 16.00
C GLY A 72 -2.49 6.15 15.60
N GLY A 73 -2.74 5.03 16.26
CA GLY A 73 -3.87 4.13 15.98
C GLY A 73 -3.48 2.94 15.10
N ASN A 74 -4.32 1.91 15.13
CA ASN A 74 -4.28 0.83 14.14
C ASN A 74 -5.12 1.28 12.94
N ASN A 75 -4.51 1.57 11.80
CA ASN A 75 -5.22 1.90 10.56
C ASN A 75 -4.79 0.90 9.49
N GLN A 76 -5.73 0.53 8.62
CA GLN A 76 -5.53 -0.57 7.68
C GLN A 76 -6.15 -0.24 6.33
N PHE A 77 -5.44 -0.59 5.27
CA PHE A 77 -5.96 -0.61 3.92
C PHE A 77 -5.74 -1.99 3.33
N ASN A 78 -6.79 -2.58 2.76
CA ASN A 78 -6.72 -3.83 2.02
C ASN A 78 -7.10 -3.57 0.57
N ALA A 79 -6.29 -4.05 -0.36
CA ALA A 79 -6.63 -4.04 -1.78
C ALA A 79 -7.17 -5.40 -2.23
N TYR A 80 -8.07 -5.36 -3.20
CA TYR A 80 -8.70 -6.56 -3.77
C TYR A 80 -8.70 -6.50 -5.30
N SER A 81 -8.48 -7.64 -5.93
CA SER A 81 -8.51 -7.82 -7.38
C SER A 81 -9.93 -7.99 -7.93
N GLY A 82 -10.92 -8.12 -7.03
CA GLY A 82 -12.34 -8.17 -7.33
C GLY A 82 -13.11 -6.99 -6.71
N PHE A 83 -14.39 -6.87 -7.06
CA PHE A 83 -15.27 -5.83 -6.51
C PHE A 83 -15.79 -6.17 -5.10
N ASN A 84 -16.29 -5.15 -4.42
CA ASN A 84 -17.01 -5.20 -3.13
C ASN A 84 -16.17 -5.67 -1.93
N CYS A 85 -14.84 -5.58 -2.03
CA CYS A 85 -13.90 -5.98 -0.98
C CYS A 85 -14.10 -7.42 -0.50
N ASP A 86 -14.42 -8.33 -1.44
CA ASP A 86 -14.62 -9.74 -1.15
C ASP A 86 -13.29 -10.43 -0.79
N GLY A 87 -13.27 -11.12 0.35
CA GLY A 87 -12.09 -11.77 0.92
C GLY A 87 -11.42 -12.79 -0.01
N TYR A 88 -12.15 -13.40 -0.95
CA TYR A 88 -11.57 -14.33 -1.92
C TYR A 88 -10.64 -13.68 -2.94
N ASN A 89 -10.68 -12.36 -3.08
CA ASN A 89 -9.88 -11.58 -4.04
C ASN A 89 -8.88 -10.67 -3.34
N PHE A 90 -8.54 -10.93 -2.09
CA PHE A 90 -7.56 -10.15 -1.33
C PHE A 90 -6.21 -10.13 -2.05
N MET A 91 -5.55 -8.97 -2.09
CA MET A 91 -4.23 -8.80 -2.70
C MET A 91 -3.13 -8.48 -1.68
N PHE A 92 -3.31 -7.41 -0.91
CA PHE A 92 -2.32 -6.96 0.07
C PHE A 92 -2.96 -6.08 1.14
N GLU A 93 -2.24 -5.90 2.24
CA GLU A 93 -2.63 -5.04 3.35
C GLU A 93 -1.52 -4.05 3.70
N VAL A 94 -1.90 -2.79 3.90
CA VAL A 94 -1.03 -1.77 4.45
C VAL A 94 -1.53 -1.38 5.83
N LYS A 95 -0.67 -1.53 6.83
CA LYS A 95 -0.98 -1.17 8.22
C LYS A 95 -0.26 0.10 8.64
N ASN A 96 -0.89 0.83 9.55
CA ASN A 96 -0.27 1.88 10.37
C ASN A 96 0.43 2.96 9.54
N PHE A 97 -0.18 3.34 8.41
CA PHE A 97 0.36 4.36 7.53
C PHE A 97 0.07 5.78 8.04
N GLY A 98 1.00 6.69 7.77
CA GLY A 98 0.88 8.11 8.10
C GLY A 98 1.19 8.95 6.87
N CYS A 99 2.39 9.52 6.79
CA CYS A 99 2.69 10.53 5.77
C CYS A 99 3.20 9.96 4.45
N GLY A 100 2.30 9.34 3.69
CA GLY A 100 2.58 8.89 2.34
C GLY A 100 3.25 7.52 2.27
N GLY A 101 2.89 6.80 1.22
CA GLY A 101 3.44 5.51 0.84
C GLY A 101 2.73 5.02 -0.40
N CYS A 102 3.48 4.57 -1.39
CA CYS A 102 2.96 4.11 -2.66
C CYS A 102 3.10 2.59 -2.80
N TYR A 103 2.04 1.94 -3.26
CA TYR A 103 1.96 0.49 -3.40
C TYR A 103 1.46 0.14 -4.79
N SER A 104 2.30 -0.55 -5.56
CA SER A 104 2.06 -0.91 -6.95
C SER A 104 1.87 -2.41 -7.10
N VAL A 105 1.01 -2.79 -8.03
CA VAL A 105 0.67 -4.19 -8.31
C VAL A 105 0.83 -4.49 -9.79
N SER A 106 1.05 -5.76 -10.12
CA SER A 106 1.13 -6.24 -11.51
C SER A 106 -0.23 -6.67 -12.09
N SER A 107 -1.29 -6.68 -11.27
CA SER A 107 -2.67 -6.95 -11.67
C SER A 107 -3.59 -5.86 -11.12
N ALA A 108 -4.67 -5.54 -11.83
CA ALA A 108 -5.51 -4.41 -11.49
C ALA A 108 -6.23 -4.59 -10.14
N ILE A 109 -6.22 -3.53 -9.32
CA ILE A 109 -7.06 -3.39 -8.13
C ILE A 109 -8.46 -2.99 -8.57
N GLN A 110 -9.47 -3.67 -8.05
CA GLN A 110 -10.88 -3.42 -8.36
C GLN A 110 -11.69 -2.93 -7.16
N SER A 111 -11.20 -3.14 -5.93
CA SER A 111 -11.77 -2.49 -4.76
C SER A 111 -10.75 -2.34 -3.62
N GLY A 112 -11.06 -1.44 -2.69
CA GLY A 112 -10.25 -1.18 -1.51
C GLY A 112 -11.10 -1.08 -0.25
N TRP A 113 -10.68 -1.76 0.81
CA TRP A 113 -11.26 -1.63 2.14
C TRP A 113 -10.34 -0.82 3.04
N LEU A 114 -10.88 0.20 3.68
CA LEU A 114 -10.13 1.10 4.55
C LEU A 114 -10.73 1.03 5.95
N TRP A 115 -9.89 0.94 6.98
CA TRP A 115 -10.32 0.87 8.37
C TRP A 115 -9.49 1.77 9.27
N ARG A 116 -10.16 2.30 10.30
CA ARG A 116 -9.56 3.13 11.35
C ARG A 116 -9.95 2.65 12.74
N GLN A 117 -9.02 2.72 13.68
CA GLN A 117 -9.30 2.41 15.09
C GLN A 117 -10.16 3.47 15.78
N THR A 118 -9.95 4.75 15.46
CA THR A 118 -10.64 5.88 16.10
C THR A 118 -11.29 6.78 15.06
N THR A 119 -12.43 7.37 15.41
CA THR A 119 -13.09 8.38 14.57
C THR A 119 -12.48 9.77 14.80
N GLY A 120 -12.48 10.63 13.78
CA GLY A 120 -11.90 11.98 13.85
C GLY A 120 -10.94 12.29 12.69
N ASN A 121 -10.36 13.49 12.71
CA ASN A 121 -9.37 13.96 11.75
C ASN A 121 -7.96 13.97 12.37
N PRO A 122 -6.88 13.77 11.58
CA PRO A 122 -6.91 13.27 10.20
C PRO A 122 -7.27 11.77 10.16
N TYR A 123 -8.07 11.38 9.16
CA TYR A 123 -8.48 9.98 8.95
C TYR A 123 -7.65 9.34 7.83
N PRO A 124 -7.48 8.00 7.87
CA PRO A 124 -6.76 7.29 6.82
C PRO A 124 -7.49 7.48 5.49
N THR A 125 -6.70 7.70 4.46
CA THR A 125 -7.15 8.05 3.11
C THR A 125 -6.30 7.31 2.10
N VAL A 126 -6.90 6.97 0.96
CA VAL A 126 -6.22 6.29 -0.14
C VAL A 126 -6.62 6.93 -1.46
N ASP A 127 -5.62 7.28 -2.27
CA ASP A 127 -5.80 7.65 -3.67
C ASP A 127 -5.37 6.49 -4.56
N PHE A 128 -6.18 6.19 -5.57
CA PHE A 128 -5.93 5.15 -6.57
C PHE A 128 -5.42 5.78 -7.86
N PHE A 129 -4.43 5.15 -8.48
CA PHE A 129 -3.78 5.64 -9.69
C PHE A 129 -3.93 4.67 -10.85
N ASP A 130 -4.00 5.22 -12.07
CA ASP A 130 -4.07 4.47 -13.33
C ASP A 130 -2.72 3.95 -13.83
N ALA A 131 -1.62 4.28 -13.16
CA ALA A 131 -0.31 3.76 -13.48
C ALA A 131 0.46 3.29 -12.24
N PRO A 132 1.52 2.48 -12.42
CA PRO A 132 2.39 2.03 -11.32
C PRO A 132 3.17 3.18 -10.67
N ASN A 133 3.67 2.93 -9.46
CA ASN A 133 4.48 3.83 -8.62
C ASN A 133 3.77 5.14 -8.29
N CYS A 134 2.44 5.12 -8.26
CA CYS A 134 1.57 6.26 -7.97
C CYS A 134 1.93 7.47 -8.82
N ARG A 135 2.36 7.21 -10.06
CA ARG A 135 2.51 8.19 -11.12
C ARG A 135 1.24 8.15 -11.97
N GLY A 136 1.00 9.19 -12.76
CA GLY A 136 -0.22 9.30 -13.55
C GLY A 136 -1.37 9.92 -12.78
N SER A 137 -2.57 9.64 -13.27
CA SER A 137 -3.79 10.31 -12.84
C SER A 137 -4.44 9.61 -11.66
N LYS A 138 -4.92 10.41 -10.69
CA LYS A 138 -5.78 9.95 -9.61
C LYS A 138 -7.14 9.60 -10.19
N ILE A 139 -7.50 8.32 -10.15
CA ILE A 139 -8.77 7.82 -10.70
C ILE A 139 -9.84 7.61 -9.62
N HIS A 140 -9.45 7.51 -8.36
CA HIS A 140 -10.39 7.42 -7.25
C HIS A 140 -9.76 7.91 -5.95
N HIS A 141 -10.58 8.56 -5.12
CA HIS A 141 -10.22 9.00 -3.78
C HIS A 141 -11.13 8.30 -2.77
N GLN A 142 -10.53 7.56 -1.84
CA GLN A 142 -11.23 6.82 -0.80
C GLN A 142 -10.89 7.39 0.59
N GLY A 143 -11.93 7.83 1.28
CA GLY A 143 -11.89 8.18 2.70
C GLY A 143 -12.82 7.30 3.54
N ILE A 144 -12.94 7.62 4.82
CA ILE A 144 -13.94 7.03 5.72
C ILE A 144 -14.89 8.13 6.19
N SER A 145 -16.19 7.99 5.89
CA SER A 145 -17.24 8.91 6.30
C SER A 145 -17.19 9.23 7.80
N SER A 146 -17.60 10.44 8.17
CA SER A 146 -17.62 10.87 9.58
C SER A 146 -18.42 9.89 10.45
N GLY A 147 -17.89 9.56 11.63
CA GLY A 147 -18.50 8.60 12.57
C GLY A 147 -18.39 7.11 12.18
N GLN A 148 -17.92 6.77 10.98
CA GLN A 148 -17.74 5.38 10.54
C GLN A 148 -16.35 4.84 10.89
N TYR A 149 -16.19 3.52 10.95
CA TYR A 149 -14.87 2.90 11.21
C TYR A 149 -14.22 2.33 9.95
N SER A 150 -14.99 2.14 8.88
CA SER A 150 -14.46 1.62 7.63
C SER A 150 -15.21 2.14 6.41
N SER A 151 -14.61 1.94 5.24
CA SER A 151 -15.24 2.10 3.94
C SER A 151 -14.79 0.99 3.00
N CYS A 152 -15.63 0.65 2.02
CA CYS A 152 -15.26 -0.18 0.89
C CYS A 152 -15.68 0.56 -0.39
N ASN A 153 -14.77 0.70 -1.34
CA ASN A 153 -15.04 1.35 -2.62
C ASN A 153 -14.59 0.47 -3.78
N ASN A 154 -15.43 0.40 -4.82
CA ASN A 154 -15.08 -0.16 -6.12
C ASN A 154 -14.33 0.89 -6.94
N VAL A 155 -13.33 0.46 -7.71
CA VAL A 155 -12.47 1.32 -8.52
C VAL A 155 -12.28 0.74 -9.93
N ALA A 156 -12.08 1.62 -10.91
CA ALA A 156 -11.97 1.26 -12.32
C ALA A 156 -10.53 0.85 -12.70
N ASN A 157 -10.11 -0.34 -12.24
CA ASN A 157 -8.79 -0.94 -12.55
C ASN A 157 -7.59 -0.03 -12.19
N ALA A 158 -7.30 0.11 -10.90
CA ALA A 158 -6.11 0.84 -10.46
C ALA A 158 -4.85 -0.03 -10.50
N TRP A 159 -3.69 0.58 -10.71
CA TRP A 159 -2.39 -0.12 -10.77
C TRP A 159 -1.47 0.22 -9.59
N SER A 160 -1.80 1.29 -8.88
CA SER A 160 -1.16 1.60 -7.60
C SER A 160 -2.06 2.43 -6.70
N VAL A 161 -1.69 2.51 -5.43
CA VAL A 161 -2.37 3.30 -4.41
C VAL A 161 -1.38 4.10 -3.59
N ALA A 162 -1.70 5.38 -3.35
CA ALA A 162 -1.04 6.18 -2.34
C ALA A 162 -1.89 6.17 -1.07
N VAL A 163 -1.31 5.75 0.05
CA VAL A 163 -1.98 5.72 1.35
C VAL A 163 -1.43 6.82 2.24
N TYR A 164 -2.29 7.51 2.98
CA TYR A 164 -1.88 8.56 3.89
C TYR A 164 -2.90 8.85 5.00
N GLN A 165 -2.46 9.51 6.07
CA GLN A 165 -3.30 9.94 7.20
C GLN A 165 -2.89 11.32 7.71
N GLY A 166 -2.93 12.31 6.81
CA GLY A 166 -2.52 13.67 7.10
C GLY A 166 -1.02 13.82 7.35
N CYS A 167 -0.50 14.97 6.92
CA CYS A 167 0.82 15.51 7.24
C CYS A 167 0.62 16.92 7.77
#